data_AF-A0A101WCD2-F1
#
_entry.id   AF-A0A101WCD2-F1
#
_cell.length_a   1.000
_cell.length_b   1.000
_cell.length_c   1.000
_cell.angle_alpha   90.00
_cell.angle_beta   90.00
_cell.angle_gamma   90.00
#
_symmetry.space_group_name_H-M   'P 1'
#
loop_
_entity.id
_entity.type
_entity.pdbx_description
1 polymer ?
#
loop_
_entity_poly.entity_id
_entity_poly.type
_entity_poly.pdbx_seq_one_letter_code
_entity_poly.pdbx_strand_id
1 'polypeptide(L)'
;MTVLEAAQQAGISIPTLCHHKQLDPYGGCRFCTVEAEVRGWTNYVAACLYPVAKDLIVRTRSEKVDRIRKMILELLLAHAPDAFELQDLAKEYGANKDRFEKDPSFCVHCGLCVRYCAEVKKKNAIVFVDKGKTREISFIPEISAKECWNCKECFPLCPTEALQAAFVLVKAFTFPSPSLESTPAE
;
A
#
# COMPACT_ATOMS: atom_id res chain seq x y z
N MET A 1 4.85 1.75 21.47
CA MET A 1 5.32 2.88 20.66
C MET A 1 6.40 2.39 19.71
N THR A 2 6.14 2.49 18.41
CA THR A 2 7.09 2.17 17.33
C THR A 2 7.95 3.39 16.99
N VAL A 3 9.05 3.18 16.27
CA VAL A 3 9.88 4.28 15.76
C VAL A 3 9.08 5.22 14.85
N LEU A 4 8.16 4.68 14.03
CA LEU A 4 7.29 5.49 13.19
C LEU A 4 6.38 6.41 14.02
N GLU A 5 5.75 5.87 15.06
CA GLU A 5 4.88 6.64 15.97
C GLU A 5 5.66 7.73 16.70
N ALA A 6 6.87 7.39 17.20
CA ALA A 6 7.73 8.35 17.87
C ALA A 6 8.18 9.48 16.92
N ALA A 7 8.54 9.15 15.67
CA ALA A 7 8.90 10.14 14.66
C ALA A 7 7.73 11.09 14.35
N GLN A 8 6.51 10.56 14.21
CA GLN A 8 5.31 11.36 13.99
C GLN A 8 5.03 12.33 15.14
N GLN A 9 5.17 11.88 16.39
CA GLN A 9 5.02 12.74 17.57
C GLN A 9 6.09 13.85 17.62
N ALA A 10 7.28 13.58 17.11
CA ALA A 10 8.38 14.54 17.01
C ALA A 10 8.31 15.44 15.76
N GLY A 11 7.27 15.31 14.93
CA GLY A 11 7.14 16.06 13.67
C GLY A 11 8.13 15.65 12.57
N ILE A 12 8.76 14.48 12.69
CA ILE A 12 9.70 13.93 11.72
C ILE A 12 8.94 13.02 10.74
N SER A 13 9.01 13.36 9.45
CA SER A 13 8.40 12.54 8.40
C SER A 13 9.23 11.29 8.09
N ILE A 14 8.58 10.13 8.14
CA ILE A 14 9.09 8.85 7.60
C ILE A 14 8.03 8.36 6.61
N PRO A 15 8.37 8.17 5.33
CA PRO A 15 7.36 7.83 4.34
C PRO A 15 6.88 6.38 4.48
N THR A 16 5.62 6.15 4.16
CA THR A 16 4.97 4.84 4.27
C THR A 16 3.98 4.63 3.13
N LEU A 17 3.92 3.41 2.59
CA LEU A 17 2.93 3.05 1.56
C LEU A 17 1.89 2.01 2.04
N CYS A 18 2.15 1.32 3.15
CA CYS A 18 1.28 0.27 3.69
C CYS A 18 0.85 0.49 5.14
N HIS A 19 0.99 1.72 5.65
CA HIS A 19 0.65 2.09 7.02
C HIS A 19 -0.63 2.92 7.03
N HIS A 20 -1.51 2.66 7.99
CA HIS A 20 -2.70 3.47 8.25
C HIS A 20 -3.02 3.40 9.73
N LYS A 21 -3.44 4.53 10.33
CA LYS A 21 -3.66 4.68 11.78
C LYS A 21 -4.71 3.74 12.40
N GLN A 22 -5.62 3.20 11.60
CA GLN A 22 -6.65 2.25 12.05
C GLN A 22 -6.27 0.79 11.82
N LEU A 23 -5.07 0.53 11.30
CA LEU A 23 -4.59 -0.82 11.00
C LEU A 23 -3.41 -1.15 11.90
N ASP A 24 -3.25 -2.44 12.18
CA ASP A 24 -2.07 -2.91 12.89
C ASP A 24 -0.79 -2.65 12.06
N PRO A 25 0.39 -2.59 12.70
CA PRO A 25 1.66 -2.58 11.99
C PRO A 25 1.86 -3.80 11.08
N TYR A 26 2.23 -3.56 9.80
CA TYR A 26 2.39 -4.64 8.81
C TYR A 26 3.81 -4.81 8.29
N GLY A 27 4.52 -3.71 8.00
CA GLY A 27 5.89 -3.76 7.48
C GLY A 27 6.06 -4.35 6.08
N GLY A 28 4.99 -4.58 5.32
CA GLY A 28 5.04 -5.20 4.00
C GLY A 28 5.81 -4.39 2.96
N CYS A 29 5.57 -3.07 2.85
CA CYS A 29 6.19 -2.25 1.79
C CYS A 29 7.67 -1.91 2.03
N ARG A 30 8.16 -2.04 3.28
CA ARG A 30 9.52 -1.65 3.71
C ARG A 30 9.96 -0.21 3.38
N PHE A 31 9.08 0.65 2.87
CA PHE A 31 9.44 2.02 2.49
C PHE A 31 9.83 2.90 3.70
N CYS A 32 9.25 2.59 4.87
CA CYS A 32 9.61 3.19 6.16
C CYS A 32 10.95 2.71 6.74
N THR A 33 11.85 2.16 5.92
CA THR A 33 13.17 1.72 6.38
C THR A 33 13.95 2.93 6.91
N VAL A 34 14.54 2.78 8.09
CA VAL A 34 15.40 3.76 8.75
C VAL A 34 16.65 3.06 9.29
N GLU A 35 17.68 3.85 9.52
CA GLU A 35 18.88 3.40 10.20
C GLU A 35 18.67 3.52 11.71
N ALA A 36 18.88 2.42 12.43
CA ALA A 36 18.74 2.31 13.88
C ALA A 36 20.08 1.87 14.48
N GLU A 37 20.63 2.69 15.36
CA GLU A 37 21.90 2.46 16.02
C GLU A 37 21.68 2.29 17.53
N VAL A 38 22.20 1.20 18.09
CA VAL A 38 22.17 0.91 19.52
C VAL A 38 23.56 0.42 19.94
N ARG A 39 24.18 1.08 20.91
CA ARG A 39 25.50 0.68 21.46
C ARG A 39 26.57 0.48 20.37
N GLY A 40 26.60 1.34 19.36
CA GLY A 40 27.55 1.29 18.24
C GLY A 40 27.23 0.25 17.17
N TRP A 41 26.12 -0.51 17.28
CA TRP A 41 25.66 -1.43 16.25
C TRP A 41 24.55 -0.80 15.42
N THR A 42 24.77 -0.71 14.11
CA THR A 42 23.83 -0.13 13.16
C THR A 42 23.06 -1.20 12.38
N ASN A 43 21.74 -1.10 12.38
CA ASN A 43 20.83 -1.95 11.61
C ASN A 43 19.86 -1.11 10.76
N TYR A 44 19.32 -1.70 9.69
CA TYR A 44 18.26 -1.09 8.89
C TYR A 44 16.94 -1.79 9.21
N VAL A 45 15.99 -1.03 9.75
CA VAL A 45 14.77 -1.58 10.33
C VAL A 45 13.55 -0.88 9.75
N ALA A 46 12.41 -1.59 9.71
CA ALA A 46 11.14 -0.97 9.34
C ALA A 46 10.60 -0.17 10.53
N ALA A 47 10.56 1.16 10.39
CA ALA A 47 10.14 2.05 11.48
C ALA A 47 8.73 1.73 12.01
N CYS A 48 7.82 1.27 11.14
CA CYS A 48 6.46 0.91 11.52
C CYS A 48 6.35 -0.31 12.45
N LEU A 49 7.37 -1.17 12.52
CA LEU A 49 7.38 -2.36 13.39
C LEU A 49 8.38 -2.24 14.54
N TYR A 50 9.45 -1.47 14.35
CA TYR A 50 10.56 -1.47 15.29
C TYR A 50 10.19 -0.72 16.57
N PRO A 51 10.30 -1.35 17.75
CA PRO A 51 9.97 -0.70 19.02
C PRO A 51 11.05 0.32 19.40
N VAL A 52 10.62 1.39 20.08
CA VAL A 52 11.55 2.36 20.67
C VAL A 52 12.25 1.73 21.88
N ALA A 53 13.56 1.96 22.00
CA ALA A 53 14.38 1.48 23.10
C ALA A 53 15.24 2.61 23.68
N LYS A 54 15.74 2.42 24.91
CA LYS A 54 16.67 3.35 25.54
C LYS A 54 17.95 3.45 24.72
N ASP A 55 18.49 4.66 24.58
CA ASP A 55 19.72 4.97 23.86
C ASP A 55 19.69 4.61 22.35
N LEU A 56 18.48 4.47 21.78
CA LEU A 56 18.27 4.22 20.35
C LEU A 56 18.44 5.52 19.56
N ILE A 57 19.41 5.54 18.63
CA ILE A 57 19.62 6.64 17.69
C ILE A 57 19.02 6.23 16.35
N VAL A 58 18.12 7.05 15.81
CA VAL A 58 17.46 6.79 14.51
C VAL A 58 17.86 7.87 13.51
N ARG A 59 18.33 7.45 12.32
CA ARG A 59 18.53 8.34 11.18
C ARG A 59 17.51 8.01 10.09
N THR A 60 16.64 8.96 9.79
CA THR A 60 15.55 8.79 8.82
C THR A 60 15.98 9.02 7.37
N ARG A 61 17.12 9.70 7.18
CA ARG A 61 17.81 9.96 5.91
C ARG A 61 19.31 9.67 6.09
N SER A 62 19.85 8.86 5.20
CA SER A 62 21.28 8.63 5.00
C SER A 62 21.45 8.13 3.56
N GLU A 63 22.66 8.21 2.98
CA GLU A 63 22.88 7.71 1.60
C GLU A 63 22.47 6.25 1.43
N LYS A 64 22.57 5.44 2.49
CA LYS A 64 22.17 4.03 2.45
C LYS A 64 20.66 3.86 2.57
N VAL A 65 19.98 4.63 3.43
CA VAL A 65 18.51 4.65 3.52
C VAL A 65 17.90 5.11 2.19
N ASP A 66 18.41 6.19 1.59
CA ASP A 66 17.88 6.74 0.35
C ASP A 66 18.10 5.77 -0.82
N ARG A 67 19.24 5.07 -0.87
CA ARG A 67 19.48 3.99 -1.84
C ARG A 67 18.51 2.82 -1.67
N ILE A 68 18.18 2.43 -0.44
CA ILE A 68 17.19 1.37 -0.17
C ILE A 68 15.80 1.80 -0.64
N ARG A 69 15.36 3.01 -0.28
CA ARG A 69 14.07 3.56 -0.69
C ARG A 69 13.97 3.72 -2.21
N LYS A 70 15.04 4.19 -2.86
CA LYS A 70 15.15 4.24 -4.32
C LYS A 70 14.91 2.87 -4.95
N MET A 71 15.62 1.84 -4.50
CA MET A 71 15.43 0.47 -5.02
C MET A 71 13.99 -0.04 -4.83
N ILE A 72 13.40 0.20 -3.66
CA ILE A 72 12.01 -0.17 -3.37
C ILE A 72 11.07 0.53 -4.36
N LEU A 73 11.22 1.84 -4.59
CA LEU A 73 10.40 2.57 -5.55
C LEU A 73 10.54 2.04 -6.97
N GLU A 74 11.77 1.73 -7.41
CA GLU A 74 12.01 1.18 -8.75
C GLU A 74 11.29 -0.18 -8.93
N LEU A 75 11.26 -1.02 -7.89
CA LEU A 75 10.47 -2.26 -7.89
C LEU A 75 8.96 -2.00 -7.89
N LEU A 76 8.48 -1.02 -7.11
CA LEU A 76 7.05 -0.69 -7.07
C LEU A 76 6.56 -0.08 -8.40
N LEU A 77 7.38 0.75 -9.04
CA LEU A 77 7.13 1.34 -10.36
C LEU A 77 7.19 0.31 -11.49
N ALA A 78 7.78 -0.86 -11.26
CA ALA A 78 7.70 -1.99 -12.20
C ALA A 78 6.27 -2.53 -12.29
N HIS A 79 5.52 -2.52 -11.17
CA HIS A 79 4.10 -2.84 -11.14
C HIS A 79 3.26 -1.62 -11.58
N ALA A 80 3.34 -0.51 -10.85
CA ALA A 80 2.47 0.64 -11.07
C ALA A 80 3.26 1.89 -11.55
N PRO A 81 3.69 1.94 -12.82
CA PRO A 81 4.51 3.04 -13.35
C PRO A 81 3.82 4.40 -13.35
N ASP A 82 2.49 4.40 -13.46
CA ASP A 82 1.67 5.60 -13.63
C ASP A 82 1.00 6.08 -12.34
N ALA A 83 1.28 5.42 -11.21
CA ALA A 83 0.76 5.84 -9.91
C ALA A 83 1.40 7.16 -9.46
N PHE A 84 0.60 8.23 -9.36
CA PHE A 84 1.06 9.57 -9.02
C PHE A 84 1.89 9.62 -7.73
N GLU A 85 1.44 8.96 -6.67
CA GLU A 85 2.15 8.92 -5.38
C GLU A 85 3.55 8.30 -5.53
N LEU A 86 3.69 7.24 -6.33
CA LEU A 86 4.98 6.61 -6.59
C LEU A 86 5.87 7.49 -7.47
N GLN A 87 5.31 8.21 -8.43
CA GLN A 87 6.07 9.12 -9.29
C GLN A 87 6.63 10.31 -8.52
N ASP A 88 5.89 10.85 -7.56
CA ASP A 88 6.37 11.96 -6.73
C ASP A 88 7.48 11.51 -5.78
N LEU A 89 7.31 10.36 -5.15
CA LEU A 89 8.38 9.72 -4.38
C LEU A 89 9.59 9.38 -5.28
N ALA A 90 9.37 8.96 -6.52
CA ALA A 90 10.46 8.68 -7.45
C ALA A 90 11.30 9.92 -7.76
N LYS A 91 10.66 11.08 -7.93
CA LYS A 91 11.36 12.37 -8.10
C LYS A 91 12.18 12.71 -6.85
N GLU A 92 11.61 12.52 -5.65
CA GLU A 92 12.28 12.82 -4.39
C GLU A 92 13.54 11.96 -4.17
N TYR A 93 13.45 10.65 -4.43
CA TYR A 93 14.55 9.70 -4.19
C TYR A 93 15.41 9.42 -5.43
N GLY A 94 15.12 10.07 -6.56
CA GLY A 94 15.84 9.89 -7.83
C GLY A 94 15.73 8.47 -8.39
N ALA A 95 14.56 7.84 -8.25
CA ALA A 95 14.29 6.48 -8.73
C ALA A 95 14.04 6.46 -10.25
N ASN A 96 14.62 5.48 -10.94
CA ASN A 96 14.39 5.28 -12.36
C ASN A 96 13.25 4.26 -12.57
N LYS A 97 12.09 4.74 -13.05
CA LYS A 97 10.93 3.89 -13.32
C LYS A 97 11.24 2.76 -14.32
N ASP A 98 12.19 2.96 -15.23
CA ASP A 98 12.50 2.02 -16.31
C ASP A 98 13.68 1.09 -15.97
N ARG A 99 14.09 1.02 -14.69
CA ARG A 99 15.17 0.14 -14.24
C ARG A 99 14.83 -1.35 -14.34
N PHE A 100 13.55 -1.70 -14.14
CA PHE A 100 13.07 -3.08 -14.13
C PHE A 100 12.00 -3.27 -15.21
N GLU A 101 11.89 -4.50 -15.71
CA GLU A 101 10.81 -4.91 -16.62
C GLU A 101 9.45 -4.71 -15.96
N LYS A 102 8.48 -4.23 -16.75
CA LYS A 102 7.14 -3.93 -16.26
C LYS A 102 6.34 -5.20 -16.08
N ASP A 103 5.67 -5.29 -14.94
CA ASP A 103 4.72 -6.35 -14.65
C ASP A 103 3.33 -5.89 -15.14
N PRO A 104 2.51 -6.77 -15.74
CA PRO A 104 1.15 -6.44 -16.16
C PRO A 104 0.18 -6.36 -14.96
N SER A 105 0.56 -5.66 -13.89
CA SER A 105 -0.21 -5.52 -12.65
C SER A 105 -0.10 -4.12 -12.10
N PHE A 106 -1.23 -3.50 -11.75
CA PHE A 106 -1.26 -2.17 -11.13
C PHE A 106 -1.14 -2.22 -9.60
N CYS A 107 -1.17 -3.41 -8.99
CA CYS A 107 -1.18 -3.57 -7.54
C CYS A 107 0.26 -3.67 -7.00
N VAL A 108 0.58 -2.85 -5.99
CA VAL A 108 1.88 -2.90 -5.29
C VAL A 108 1.86 -3.77 -4.03
N HIS A 109 0.81 -4.56 -3.85
CA HIS A 109 0.68 -5.51 -2.73
C HIS A 109 0.84 -4.90 -1.33
N CYS A 110 0.49 -3.61 -1.17
CA CYS A 110 0.58 -2.91 0.11
C CYS A 110 -0.37 -3.51 1.17
N GLY A 111 -1.47 -4.13 0.72
CA GLY A 111 -2.43 -4.82 1.58
C GLY A 111 -3.37 -3.90 2.35
N LEU A 112 -3.32 -2.58 2.15
CA LEU A 112 -4.19 -1.63 2.85
C LEU A 112 -5.68 -1.98 2.66
N CYS A 113 -6.10 -2.34 1.45
CA CYS A 113 -7.49 -2.66 1.16
C CYS A 113 -7.98 -3.95 1.84
N VAL A 114 -7.21 -5.04 1.68
CA VAL A 114 -7.49 -6.35 2.30
C VAL A 114 -7.55 -6.21 3.81
N ARG A 115 -6.54 -5.55 4.39
CA ARG A 115 -6.43 -5.37 5.83
C ARG A 115 -7.50 -4.45 6.38
N TYR A 116 -7.82 -3.36 5.71
CA TYR A 116 -8.91 -2.48 6.14
C TYR A 116 -10.28 -3.18 6.11
N CYS A 117 -10.52 -4.00 5.07
CA CYS A 117 -11.74 -4.80 4.99
C CYS A 117 -11.85 -5.83 6.13
N ALA A 118 -10.73 -6.45 6.51
CA ALA A 118 -10.68 -7.49 7.54
C ALA A 118 -10.62 -6.93 8.97
N GLU A 119 -9.75 -5.96 9.22
CA GLU A 119 -9.43 -5.43 10.56
C GLU A 119 -10.41 -4.36 11.01
N VAL A 120 -10.80 -3.44 10.11
CA VAL A 120 -11.67 -2.30 10.46
C VAL A 120 -13.12 -2.62 10.16
N LYS A 121 -13.42 -3.08 8.94
CA LYS A 121 -14.81 -3.34 8.53
C LYS A 121 -15.34 -4.69 8.96
N LYS A 122 -14.45 -5.63 9.32
CA LYS A 122 -14.81 -7.00 9.71
C LYS A 122 -15.69 -7.73 8.68
N LYS A 123 -15.55 -7.39 7.38
CA LYS A 123 -16.34 -7.97 6.29
C LYS A 123 -15.59 -9.07 5.53
N ASN A 124 -14.26 -8.97 5.45
CA ASN A 124 -13.43 -9.92 4.70
C ASN A 124 -13.87 -10.10 3.23
N ALA A 125 -14.44 -9.06 2.62
CA ALA A 125 -14.91 -9.09 1.24
C ALA A 125 -13.78 -9.06 0.20
N ILE A 126 -12.59 -8.62 0.61
CA ILE A 126 -11.40 -8.48 -0.24
C ILE A 126 -10.27 -9.27 0.42
N VAL A 127 -9.62 -10.14 -0.34
CA VAL A 127 -8.53 -11.00 0.13
C VAL A 127 -7.35 -10.95 -0.83
N PHE A 128 -6.20 -11.42 -0.36
CA PHE A 128 -5.12 -11.80 -1.26
C PHE A 128 -5.29 -13.26 -1.66
N VAL A 129 -5.13 -13.54 -2.94
CA VAL A 129 -4.97 -14.89 -3.48
C VAL A 129 -3.54 -15.07 -3.98
N ASP A 130 -3.12 -16.33 -4.15
CA ASP A 130 -1.78 -16.70 -4.58
C ASP A 130 -0.63 -16.18 -3.68
N LYS A 131 0.62 -16.27 -4.19
CA LYS A 131 1.85 -16.01 -3.43
C LYS A 131 2.93 -15.39 -4.31
N GLY A 132 3.89 -14.73 -3.66
CA GLY A 132 5.05 -14.16 -4.37
C GLY A 132 4.61 -13.12 -5.40
N LYS A 133 5.10 -13.27 -6.64
CA LYS A 133 4.83 -12.33 -7.73
C LYS A 133 3.42 -12.42 -8.30
N THR A 134 2.78 -13.59 -8.23
CA THR A 134 1.41 -13.81 -8.74
C THR A 134 0.34 -13.45 -7.72
N ARG A 135 0.74 -12.97 -6.54
CA ARG A 135 -0.20 -12.56 -5.49
C ARG A 135 -1.06 -11.42 -6.00
N GLU A 136 -2.38 -11.54 -5.92
CA GLU A 136 -3.29 -10.49 -6.36
C GLU A 136 -4.43 -10.28 -5.37
N ILE A 137 -5.13 -9.15 -5.50
CA ILE A 137 -6.34 -8.90 -4.74
C ILE A 137 -7.52 -9.59 -5.43
N SER A 138 -8.42 -10.18 -4.64
CA SER A 138 -9.65 -10.77 -5.14
C SER A 138 -10.82 -10.37 -4.26
N PHE A 139 -11.98 -10.16 -4.90
CA PHE A 139 -13.24 -9.89 -4.23
C PHE A 139 -14.00 -11.21 -4.07
N ILE A 140 -14.35 -11.57 -2.83
CA ILE A 140 -15.18 -12.75 -2.58
C ILE A 140 -16.59 -12.45 -3.09
N PRO A 141 -17.09 -13.12 -4.15
CA PRO A 141 -18.31 -12.70 -4.83
C PRO A 141 -19.53 -12.58 -3.90
N GLU A 142 -19.74 -13.57 -3.02
CA GLU A 142 -20.92 -13.67 -2.16
C GLU A 142 -21.00 -12.54 -1.11
N ILE A 143 -19.84 -12.03 -0.69
CA ILE A 143 -19.71 -10.99 0.33
C ILE A 143 -19.63 -9.62 -0.35
N SER A 144 -18.76 -9.48 -1.35
CA SER A 144 -18.48 -8.22 -2.03
C SER A 144 -19.69 -7.66 -2.77
N ALA A 145 -20.51 -8.51 -3.39
CA ALA A 145 -21.74 -8.11 -4.06
C ALA A 145 -22.74 -7.41 -3.11
N LYS A 146 -22.74 -7.79 -1.82
CA LYS A 146 -23.67 -7.24 -0.81
C LYS A 146 -23.09 -6.02 -0.10
N GLU A 147 -21.78 -6.03 0.15
CA GLU A 147 -21.13 -5.09 1.07
C GLU A 147 -20.37 -3.96 0.36
N CYS A 148 -19.61 -4.28 -0.70
CA CYS A 148 -18.65 -3.35 -1.28
C CYS A 148 -19.33 -2.18 -2.02
N TRP A 149 -20.56 -2.36 -2.51
CA TRP A 149 -21.29 -1.31 -3.24
C TRP A 149 -21.55 -0.06 -2.38
N ASN A 150 -21.86 -0.27 -1.11
CA ASN A 150 -22.20 0.81 -0.17
C ASN A 150 -20.99 1.25 0.65
N CYS A 151 -20.06 0.34 0.94
CA CYS A 151 -18.91 0.62 1.81
C CYS A 151 -17.84 1.49 1.12
N LYS A 152 -17.09 0.95 0.14
CA LYS A 152 -16.00 1.64 -0.61
C LYS A 152 -14.92 2.38 0.22
N GLU A 153 -14.93 2.27 1.55
CA GLU A 153 -14.06 3.05 2.43
C GLU A 153 -12.56 2.73 2.31
N CYS A 154 -12.22 1.57 1.75
CA CYS A 154 -10.82 1.22 1.46
C CYS A 154 -10.30 1.79 0.13
N PHE A 155 -11.14 2.40 -0.71
CA PHE A 155 -10.74 2.91 -2.03
C PHE A 155 -9.72 4.06 -1.92
N PRO A 156 -9.92 5.08 -1.07
CA PRO A 156 -8.95 6.15 -0.90
C PRO A 156 -7.61 5.68 -0.31
N LEU A 157 -7.55 4.44 0.21
CA LEU A 157 -6.33 3.87 0.78
C LEU A 157 -5.44 3.20 -0.28
N CYS A 158 -5.93 3.01 -1.50
CA CYS A 158 -5.15 2.36 -2.56
C CYS A 158 -4.19 3.37 -3.21
N PRO A 159 -2.86 3.23 -3.04
CA PRO A 159 -1.90 4.22 -3.56
C PRO A 159 -1.76 4.20 -5.09
N THR A 160 -2.33 3.20 -5.76
CA THR A 160 -2.20 2.99 -7.22
C THR A 160 -3.55 2.88 -7.94
N GLU A 161 -4.66 3.09 -7.22
CA GLU A 161 -6.03 2.92 -7.74
C GLU A 161 -6.38 1.53 -8.31
N ALA A 162 -5.47 0.55 -8.17
CA ALA A 162 -5.67 -0.82 -8.65
C ALA A 162 -6.91 -1.49 -8.04
N LEU A 163 -7.26 -1.14 -6.80
CA LEU A 163 -8.46 -1.65 -6.14
C LEU A 163 -9.74 -1.17 -6.84
N GLN A 164 -9.80 0.10 -7.23
CA GLN A 164 -10.93 0.70 -7.91
C GLN A 164 -11.12 0.06 -9.29
N ALA A 165 -10.02 -0.10 -10.04
CA ALA A 165 -10.04 -0.79 -11.32
C ALA A 165 -10.55 -2.24 -11.18
N ALA A 166 -10.01 -3.00 -10.21
CA ALA A 166 -10.45 -4.36 -9.94
C ALA A 166 -11.93 -4.44 -9.53
N PHE A 167 -12.42 -3.49 -8.73
CA PHE A 167 -13.82 -3.43 -8.33
C PHE A 167 -14.77 -3.23 -9.52
N VAL A 168 -14.43 -2.29 -10.42
CA VAL A 168 -15.25 -2.02 -11.61
C VAL A 168 -15.27 -3.23 -12.55
N LEU A 169 -14.13 -3.92 -12.70
CA LEU A 169 -14.03 -5.15 -13.48
C LEU A 169 -14.91 -6.25 -12.89
N VAL A 170 -14.80 -6.52 -11.59
CA VAL A 170 -15.65 -7.52 -10.91
C VAL A 170 -17.12 -7.16 -11.05
N LYS A 171 -17.48 -5.89 -10.86
CA LYS A 171 -18.86 -5.42 -11.04
C LYS A 171 -19.40 -5.75 -12.43
N ALA A 172 -18.60 -5.54 -13.49
CA ALA A 172 -18.99 -5.83 -14.86
C ALA A 172 -19.21 -7.34 -15.12
N PHE A 173 -18.50 -8.22 -14.41
CA PHE A 173 -18.68 -9.66 -14.53
C PHE A 173 -19.80 -10.23 -13.65
N THR A 174 -20.06 -9.63 -12.49
CA THR A 174 -21.02 -10.15 -11.53
C THR A 174 -22.48 -9.78 -11.88
N PHE A 175 -22.68 -8.81 -12.76
CA PHE A 175 -24.01 -8.41 -13.23
C PHE A 175 -24.00 -8.12 -14.73
N PRO A 176 -25.01 -8.59 -15.51
CA PRO A 176 -25.28 -7.96 -16.79
C PRO A 176 -25.63 -6.50 -16.52
N SER A 177 -25.23 -5.60 -17.40
CA SER A 177 -25.69 -4.21 -17.42
C SER A 177 -27.18 -4.16 -17.06
N PRO A 178 -27.64 -3.26 -16.17
CA PRO A 178 -29.05 -2.92 -16.25
C PRO A 178 -29.24 -2.50 -17.71
N SER A 179 -30.14 -3.19 -18.41
CA SER A 179 -30.69 -2.67 -19.65
C SER A 179 -30.88 -1.18 -19.44
N LEU A 180 -30.35 -0.38 -20.35
CA LEU A 180 -30.76 1.01 -20.50
C LEU A 180 -32.28 1.00 -20.54
N GLU A 181 -32.93 1.15 -19.39
CA GLU A 181 -34.33 1.43 -19.29
C GLU A 181 -34.45 2.80 -19.94
N SER A 182 -34.84 2.77 -21.20
CA SER A 182 -35.33 3.90 -21.93
C SER A 182 -36.53 4.41 -21.13
N THR A 183 -36.29 5.41 -20.28
CA THR A 183 -37.36 6.31 -19.88
C THR A 183 -38.04 6.79 -21.16
N PRO A 184 -39.33 6.52 -21.38
CA PRO A 184 -40.06 7.20 -22.43
C PRO A 184 -40.01 8.68 -22.11
N ALA A 185 -39.57 9.49 -23.06
CA ALA A 185 -39.75 10.93 -22.99
C ALA A 185 -41.27 11.20 -23.02
N GLU A 186 -41.80 11.77 -21.94
CA GLU A 186 -43.08 12.49 -21.95
C GLU A 186 -42.91 13.84 -22.64
#